data_AF-F9FP70-F1
#
_entry.id   AF-F9FP70-F1
#
_cell.length_a   1.000
_cell.length_b   1.000
_cell.length_c   1.000
_cell.angle_alpha   90.00
_cell.angle_beta   90.00
_cell.angle_gamma   90.00
#
_symmetry.space_group_name_H-M   'P 1'
#
loop_
_entity.id
_entity.type
_entity.pdbx_description
1 polymer ?
#
loop_
_entity_poly.entity_id
_entity_poly.type
_entity_poly.pdbx_seq_one_letter_code
_entity_poly.pdbx_strand_id
1 'polypeptide(L)'
;MRNQLRYPAGQHNKVHRLAEKRASYDLETVHSIMNRSFVFHVSFQPDAEDPFPTTIPMLGAMGNFAYPSAGLDEPQDCYIHGYISARMANLSRKAMDDGLPGLPVCVSVAKVDGLILALSAFTHSCNYRSAVLFGHAALVTDESEKLWALELLTNKIIPGRWDQVRQPPNKFELMQTQILRVRVTSGSAKVRAGPPADDKEDVQDPGVMKNVWSGYVPLVERMGQPIPSAYNQLQDVPEHVRDLQEGFNEEADAYNDKLVKQAHRKDSYVGLCWLNAAETWIDITKTKTKTDTNTNTRWISEAGHPRRLDLPVTSPQGCHGMDRLKIPCDAIWLDIEYLIDKEWFTMRKLLDAFGRKLIIIIDPNFNNTNGSNIVLMSNDITIRTKDDDIFEDHCWPGASHWIDCFNPASID
;
A
#
# COMPACT_ATOMS: atom_id res chain seq x y z
N MET A 1 14.71 -11.20 22.36
CA MET A 1 14.56 -11.63 20.96
C MET A 1 13.77 -12.93 20.97
N ARG A 2 12.56 -12.98 20.42
CA ARG A 2 11.87 -14.26 20.22
C ARG A 2 12.67 -15.06 19.18
N ASN A 3 12.98 -16.32 19.47
CA ASN A 3 13.59 -17.20 18.48
C ASN A 3 12.56 -17.43 17.37
N GLN A 4 12.81 -16.86 16.19
CA GLN A 4 11.95 -17.05 15.03
C GLN A 4 12.10 -18.52 14.56
N LEU A 5 11.00 -19.26 14.48
CA LEU A 5 11.03 -20.65 14.02
C LEU A 5 11.32 -20.70 12.52
N ARG A 6 12.04 -21.76 12.10
CA ARG A 6 12.53 -21.92 10.73
C ARG A 6 12.40 -23.37 10.28
N TYR A 7 12.15 -23.57 8.99
CA TYR A 7 12.32 -24.87 8.37
C TYR A 7 13.81 -25.26 8.29
N PRO A 8 14.16 -26.54 8.51
CA PRO A 8 15.53 -26.99 8.29
C PRO A 8 15.87 -26.93 6.79
N ALA A 9 17.03 -26.39 6.46
CA ALA A 9 17.56 -26.43 5.10
C ALA A 9 18.20 -27.82 4.85
N GLY A 10 17.62 -28.58 3.93
CA GLY A 10 18.04 -29.93 3.56
C GLY A 10 18.20 -30.11 2.06
N GLN A 11 18.34 -31.37 1.63
CA GLN A 11 18.61 -31.72 0.23
C GLN A 11 17.60 -31.14 -0.78
N HIS A 12 16.32 -31.06 -0.39
CA HIS A 12 15.24 -30.67 -1.31
C HIS A 12 14.96 -29.16 -1.35
N ASN A 13 15.07 -28.46 -0.23
CA ASN A 13 14.68 -27.05 -0.08
C ASN A 13 15.88 -26.08 0.06
N LYS A 14 17.13 -26.57 0.02
CA LYS A 14 18.30 -25.69 0.07
C LYS A 14 18.38 -24.83 -1.20
N VAL A 15 18.29 -23.51 -1.02
CA VAL A 15 18.45 -22.56 -2.11
C VAL A 15 19.95 -22.39 -2.36
N HIS A 16 20.39 -22.56 -3.60
CA HIS A 16 21.80 -22.44 -3.96
C HIS A 16 22.13 -21.06 -4.56
N ARG A 17 21.44 -20.67 -5.64
CA ARG A 17 21.74 -19.41 -6.34
C ARG A 17 21.22 -18.20 -5.58
N LEU A 18 22.13 -17.30 -5.20
CA LEU A 18 21.86 -16.05 -4.46
C LEU A 18 21.20 -16.28 -3.09
N ALA A 19 21.53 -17.40 -2.45
CA ALA A 19 20.91 -17.82 -1.19
C ALA A 19 21.05 -16.77 -0.08
N GLU A 20 22.28 -16.28 0.15
CA GLU A 20 22.58 -15.28 1.19
C GLU A 20 21.78 -13.99 1.07
N LYS A 21 21.34 -13.64 -0.15
CA LYS A 21 20.62 -12.38 -0.43
C LYS A 21 19.11 -12.55 -0.50
N ARG A 22 18.60 -13.77 -0.72
CA ARG A 22 17.22 -13.98 -1.16
C ARG A 22 16.51 -15.14 -0.49
N ALA A 23 17.23 -16.10 0.08
CA ALA A 23 16.62 -17.26 0.71
C ALA A 23 16.13 -16.89 2.12
N SER A 24 14.90 -17.29 2.45
CA SER A 24 14.42 -17.34 3.83
C SER A 24 13.87 -18.73 4.12
N TYR A 25 14.08 -19.16 5.36
CA TYR A 25 13.55 -20.42 5.89
C TYR A 25 12.58 -20.15 7.04
N ASP A 26 12.28 -18.88 7.32
CA ASP A 26 11.50 -18.47 8.48
C ASP A 26 10.04 -18.83 8.23
N LEU A 27 9.38 -19.48 9.20
CA LEU A 27 8.01 -19.98 9.04
C LEU A 27 7.07 -18.86 8.62
N GLU A 28 7.17 -17.71 9.29
CA GLU A 28 6.35 -16.52 9.01
C GLU A 28 6.47 -16.04 7.56
N THR A 29 7.68 -16.03 7.00
CA THR A 29 7.90 -15.62 5.60
C THR A 29 7.29 -16.64 4.64
N VAL A 30 7.50 -17.93 4.89
CA VAL A 30 6.96 -19.00 4.04
C VAL A 30 5.43 -19.01 4.10
N HIS A 31 4.84 -18.99 5.30
CA HIS A 31 3.39 -19.07 5.51
C HIS A 31 2.68 -17.81 5.05
N SER A 32 3.25 -16.62 5.22
CA SER A 32 2.66 -15.38 4.68
C SER A 32 2.58 -15.41 3.15
N ILE A 33 3.62 -15.89 2.45
CA ILE A 33 3.61 -16.02 0.99
C ILE A 33 2.59 -17.07 0.52
N MET A 34 2.51 -18.20 1.22
CA MET A 34 1.52 -19.25 0.95
C MET A 34 0.09 -18.72 1.15
N ASN A 35 -0.20 -18.11 2.30
CA ASN A 35 -1.55 -17.65 2.61
C ASN A 35 -2.00 -16.46 1.75
N ARG A 36 -1.07 -15.64 1.26
CA ARG A 36 -1.36 -14.55 0.30
C ARG A 36 -1.65 -15.02 -1.12
N SER A 37 -1.45 -16.30 -1.43
CA SER A 37 -1.67 -16.86 -2.76
C SER A 37 -2.90 -17.75 -2.76
N PHE A 38 -3.91 -17.49 -3.60
CA PHE A 38 -5.10 -18.35 -3.65
C PHE A 38 -4.82 -19.73 -4.25
N VAL A 39 -4.05 -19.78 -5.33
CA VAL A 39 -3.75 -20.99 -6.10
C VAL A 39 -2.36 -21.51 -5.75
N PHE A 40 -2.30 -22.79 -5.37
CA PHE A 40 -1.08 -23.54 -5.11
C PHE A 40 -0.79 -24.47 -6.30
N HIS A 41 0.46 -24.53 -6.73
CA HIS A 41 0.90 -25.50 -7.73
C HIS A 41 1.41 -26.73 -7.00
N VAL A 42 0.64 -27.83 -7.07
CA VAL A 42 0.95 -29.08 -6.38
C VAL A 42 1.56 -30.05 -7.39
N SER A 43 2.84 -30.33 -7.21
CA SER A 43 3.62 -31.22 -8.06
C SER A 43 3.84 -32.57 -7.37
N PHE A 44 3.65 -33.66 -8.09
CA PHE A 44 3.84 -35.02 -7.61
C PHE A 44 4.15 -35.99 -8.74
N GLN A 45 4.69 -37.15 -8.39
CA GLN A 45 4.96 -38.23 -9.33
C GLN A 45 3.72 -39.13 -9.45
N PRO A 46 3.07 -39.23 -10.63
CA PRO A 46 1.83 -40.00 -10.77
C PRO A 46 2.05 -41.51 -10.74
N ASP A 47 3.19 -41.99 -11.20
CA ASP A 47 3.62 -43.38 -11.15
C ASP A 47 5.17 -43.43 -11.18
N ALA A 48 5.79 -44.46 -10.61
CA ALA A 48 7.24 -44.62 -10.61
C ALA A 48 7.81 -44.80 -12.02
N GLU A 49 7.02 -45.40 -12.93
CA GLU A 49 7.40 -45.64 -14.33
C GLU A 49 7.08 -44.44 -15.25
N ASP A 50 6.27 -43.47 -14.80
CA ASP A 50 6.00 -42.27 -15.57
C ASP A 50 7.24 -41.36 -15.56
N PRO A 51 7.85 -41.02 -16.70
CA PRO A 51 9.02 -40.16 -16.69
C PRO A 51 8.69 -38.70 -16.34
N PHE A 52 7.42 -38.31 -16.27
CA PHE A 52 7.01 -36.92 -16.09
C PHE A 52 6.36 -36.66 -14.72
N PRO A 53 6.81 -35.62 -13.99
CA PRO A 53 6.04 -35.14 -12.85
C PRO A 53 4.76 -34.46 -13.33
N THR A 54 3.70 -34.60 -12.56
CA THR A 54 2.46 -33.85 -12.77
C THR A 54 2.46 -32.62 -11.88
N THR A 55 1.96 -31.49 -12.38
CA THR A 55 1.60 -30.32 -11.56
C THR A 55 0.15 -29.95 -11.75
N ILE A 56 -0.59 -29.74 -10.65
CA ILE A 56 -2.00 -29.36 -10.66
C ILE A 56 -2.19 -28.06 -9.85
N PRO A 57 -2.83 -27.03 -10.41
CA PRO A 57 -3.23 -25.84 -9.65
C PRO A 57 -4.46 -26.16 -8.78
N MET A 58 -4.37 -25.86 -7.48
CA MET A 58 -5.42 -26.17 -6.50
C MET A 58 -5.56 -25.02 -5.49
N LEU A 59 -6.76 -24.78 -4.96
CA LEU A 59 -6.87 -23.91 -3.77
C LEU A 59 -6.35 -24.70 -2.57
N GLY A 60 -5.51 -24.04 -1.79
CA GLY A 60 -5.01 -24.58 -0.52
C GLY A 60 -4.91 -23.52 0.54
N ALA A 61 -4.67 -23.90 1.78
CA ALA A 61 -4.49 -23.01 2.92
C ALA A 61 -3.45 -23.59 3.88
N MET A 62 -2.66 -22.75 4.54
CA MET A 62 -1.87 -23.18 5.68
C MET A 62 -2.73 -23.12 6.94
N GLY A 63 -2.61 -24.12 7.81
CA GLY A 63 -3.31 -24.14 9.09
C GLY A 63 -2.87 -25.31 9.96
N ASN A 64 -3.33 -25.33 11.21
CA ASN A 64 -3.04 -26.40 12.15
C ASN A 64 -4.32 -26.84 12.85
N PHE A 65 -4.79 -28.05 12.53
CA PHE A 65 -6.02 -28.57 13.13
C PHE A 65 -5.90 -28.80 14.64
N ALA A 66 -4.73 -29.24 15.13
CA ALA A 66 -4.51 -29.47 16.55
C ALA A 66 -4.40 -28.16 17.36
N TYR A 67 -3.95 -27.09 16.71
CA TYR A 67 -3.82 -25.75 17.29
C TYR A 67 -4.36 -24.69 16.32
N PRO A 68 -5.69 -24.53 16.18
CA PRO A 68 -6.29 -23.62 15.21
C PRO A 68 -5.90 -22.15 15.37
N SER A 69 -5.43 -21.76 16.56
CA SER A 69 -4.93 -20.41 16.84
C SER A 69 -3.47 -20.18 16.43
N ALA A 70 -2.80 -21.16 15.80
CA ALA A 70 -1.40 -21.07 15.44
C ALA A 70 -1.11 -19.87 14.53
N GLY A 71 -0.13 -19.05 14.93
CA GLY A 71 0.37 -17.93 14.15
C GLY A 71 1.14 -18.37 12.91
N LEU A 72 1.47 -17.41 12.04
CA LEU A 72 2.30 -17.66 10.84
C LEU A 72 3.74 -18.06 11.20
N ASP A 73 4.21 -17.72 12.40
CA ASP A 73 5.52 -18.07 12.92
C ASP A 73 5.56 -19.45 13.59
N GLU A 74 4.44 -20.19 13.60
CA GLU A 74 4.31 -21.51 14.23
C GLU A 74 4.17 -22.62 13.18
N PRO A 75 4.41 -23.90 13.53
CA PRO A 75 4.27 -25.01 12.59
C PRO A 75 2.81 -25.18 12.11
N GLN A 76 2.65 -25.23 10.78
CA GLN A 76 1.37 -25.43 10.10
C GLN A 76 1.50 -26.52 9.04
N ASP A 77 0.40 -27.22 8.78
CA ASP A 77 0.24 -28.13 7.66
C ASP A 77 -0.44 -27.39 6.48
N CYS A 78 -0.33 -27.93 5.27
CA CYS A 78 -0.96 -27.36 4.09
C CYS A 78 -2.18 -28.21 3.71
N TYR A 79 -3.37 -27.61 3.74
CA TYR A 79 -4.62 -28.26 3.38
C TYR A 79 -5.00 -27.88 1.95
N ILE A 80 -5.35 -28.86 1.12
CA ILE A 80 -5.77 -28.66 -0.26
C ILE A 80 -7.08 -29.43 -0.51
N HIS A 81 -8.00 -28.80 -1.24
CA HIS A 81 -9.27 -29.45 -1.63
C HIS A 81 -9.15 -30.10 -3.00
N GLY A 82 -9.78 -31.26 -3.17
CA GLY A 82 -9.88 -31.94 -4.46
C GLY A 82 -11.11 -32.84 -4.56
N TYR A 83 -11.38 -33.33 -5.76
CA TYR A 83 -12.43 -34.30 -6.00
C TYR A 83 -11.99 -35.70 -5.53
N ILE A 84 -12.91 -36.48 -4.96
CA ILE A 84 -12.61 -37.76 -4.30
C ILE A 84 -11.95 -38.81 -5.20
N SER A 85 -12.24 -38.80 -6.51
CA SER A 85 -11.62 -39.70 -7.49
C SER A 85 -10.49 -39.04 -8.29
N ALA A 86 -10.01 -37.88 -7.87
CA ALA A 86 -8.85 -37.27 -8.49
C ALA A 86 -7.64 -38.19 -8.30
N ARG A 87 -6.82 -38.33 -9.36
CA ARG A 87 -5.63 -39.19 -9.39
C ARG A 87 -4.76 -39.05 -8.12
N MET A 88 -4.56 -37.81 -7.65
CA MET A 88 -3.78 -37.52 -6.44
C MET A 88 -4.39 -38.11 -5.16
N ALA A 89 -5.72 -38.11 -5.01
CA ALA A 89 -6.41 -38.71 -3.87
C ALA A 89 -6.24 -40.24 -3.87
N ASN A 90 -6.35 -40.89 -5.04
CA ASN A 90 -6.12 -42.34 -5.13
C ASN A 90 -4.67 -42.73 -4.82
N LEU A 91 -3.70 -41.96 -5.33
CA LEU A 91 -2.28 -42.19 -5.04
C LEU A 91 -1.95 -41.96 -3.55
N SER A 92 -2.52 -40.92 -2.95
CA SER A 92 -2.35 -40.65 -1.52
C SER A 92 -2.95 -41.76 -0.66
N ARG A 93 -4.12 -42.29 -1.05
CA ARG A 93 -4.75 -43.43 -0.36
C ARG A 93 -3.90 -44.68 -0.48
N LYS A 94 -3.43 -45.01 -1.69
CA LYS A 94 -2.51 -46.13 -1.92
C LYS A 94 -1.25 -46.03 -1.06
N ALA A 95 -0.62 -44.85 -1.02
CA ALA A 95 0.56 -44.64 -0.18
C ALA A 95 0.25 -44.87 1.31
N MET A 96 -0.90 -44.41 1.80
CA MET A 96 -1.33 -44.66 3.17
C MET A 96 -1.61 -46.15 3.44
N ASP A 97 -2.27 -46.84 2.50
CA ASP A 97 -2.55 -48.28 2.59
C ASP A 97 -1.25 -49.11 2.59
N ASP A 98 -0.22 -48.65 1.87
CA ASP A 98 1.14 -49.21 1.86
C ASP A 98 1.96 -48.86 3.13
N GLY A 99 1.36 -48.16 4.11
CA GLY A 99 2.00 -47.79 5.38
C GLY A 99 2.92 -46.57 5.31
N LEU A 100 2.90 -45.82 4.21
CA LEU A 100 3.66 -44.58 4.04
C LEU A 100 2.89 -43.39 4.64
N PRO A 101 3.57 -42.29 5.01
CA PRO A 101 2.92 -41.10 5.59
C PRO A 101 1.98 -40.34 4.63
N GLY A 102 1.94 -40.71 3.35
CA GLY A 102 1.15 -40.07 2.30
C GLY A 102 1.93 -39.98 0.98
N LEU A 103 1.31 -39.44 -0.06
CA LEU A 103 1.96 -39.19 -1.36
C LEU A 103 3.01 -38.08 -1.20
N PRO A 104 4.28 -38.30 -1.58
CA PRO A 104 5.27 -37.22 -1.61
C PRO A 104 4.85 -36.13 -2.60
N VAL A 105 4.78 -34.88 -2.13
CA VAL A 105 4.38 -33.73 -2.94
C VAL A 105 5.32 -32.54 -2.74
N CYS A 106 5.40 -31.70 -3.77
CA CYS A 106 5.98 -30.37 -3.73
C CYS A 106 4.87 -29.35 -3.98
N VAL A 107 4.69 -28.40 -3.07
CA VAL A 107 3.67 -27.34 -3.18
C VAL A 107 4.39 -26.01 -3.37
N SER A 108 4.08 -25.30 -4.45
CA SER A 108 4.75 -24.03 -4.76
C SER A 108 3.76 -22.90 -5.08
N VAL A 109 4.16 -21.70 -4.69
CA VAL A 109 3.49 -20.45 -5.03
C VAL A 109 4.52 -19.40 -5.44
N ALA A 110 4.14 -18.49 -6.31
CA ALA A 110 4.97 -17.36 -6.71
C ALA A 110 4.10 -16.14 -6.99
N LYS A 111 4.60 -14.96 -6.64
CA LYS A 111 4.01 -13.66 -6.94
C LYS A 111 5.10 -12.75 -7.50
N VAL A 112 4.80 -12.10 -8.63
CA VAL A 112 5.64 -11.05 -9.20
C VAL A 112 5.19 -9.73 -8.59
N ASP A 113 6.14 -8.99 -8.01
CA ASP A 113 5.89 -7.72 -7.33
C ASP A 113 6.29 -6.52 -8.20
N GLY A 114 7.10 -6.74 -9.25
CA GLY A 114 7.40 -5.73 -10.27
C GLY A 114 8.57 -6.12 -11.17
N LEU A 115 8.74 -5.42 -12.28
CA LEU A 115 9.75 -5.66 -13.30
C LEU A 115 10.99 -4.81 -13.04
N ILE A 116 12.17 -5.37 -13.30
CA ILE A 116 13.46 -4.71 -13.17
C ILE A 116 14.02 -4.52 -14.57
N LEU A 117 14.04 -3.27 -15.02
CA LEU A 117 14.64 -2.89 -16.29
C LEU A 117 16.08 -2.42 -16.01
N ALA A 118 17.05 -3.23 -16.43
CA ALA A 118 18.46 -2.99 -16.27
C ALA A 118 19.03 -2.26 -17.49
N LEU A 119 20.27 -1.79 -17.39
CA LEU A 119 21.02 -1.18 -18.48
C LEU A 119 21.43 -2.21 -19.55
N SER A 120 21.61 -3.47 -19.15
CA SER A 120 21.94 -4.58 -20.05
C SER A 120 20.87 -5.67 -20.08
N ALA A 121 20.69 -6.28 -21.26
CA ALA A 121 19.66 -7.29 -21.48
C ALA A 121 19.78 -8.51 -20.55
N PHE A 122 21.00 -8.85 -20.14
CA PHE A 122 21.29 -9.98 -19.24
C PHE A 122 20.85 -9.72 -17.80
N THR A 123 20.80 -8.46 -17.38
CA THR A 123 20.61 -8.06 -15.98
C THR A 123 19.14 -7.79 -15.65
N HIS A 124 18.25 -7.83 -16.65
CA HIS A 124 16.81 -7.79 -16.45
C HIS A 124 16.34 -8.84 -15.44
N SER A 125 15.35 -8.47 -14.64
CA SER A 125 14.81 -9.35 -13.61
C SER A 125 13.39 -8.94 -13.20
N CYS A 126 12.89 -9.52 -12.13
CA CYS A 126 11.67 -9.07 -11.46
C CYS A 126 11.87 -9.13 -9.95
N ASN A 127 11.26 -8.21 -9.21
CA ASN A 127 10.98 -8.41 -7.80
C ASN A 127 9.87 -9.45 -7.68
N TYR A 128 10.06 -10.41 -6.78
CA TYR A 128 9.13 -11.52 -6.58
C TYR A 128 9.25 -12.10 -5.19
N ARG A 129 8.20 -12.82 -4.80
CA ARG A 129 8.18 -13.72 -3.66
C ARG A 129 7.74 -15.09 -4.12
N SER A 130 8.45 -16.12 -3.72
CA SER A 130 8.01 -17.50 -3.89
C SER A 130 8.22 -18.30 -2.62
N ALA A 131 7.39 -19.31 -2.44
CA ALA A 131 7.51 -20.29 -1.37
C ALA A 131 7.31 -21.69 -1.95
N VAL A 132 8.10 -22.63 -1.45
CA VAL A 132 8.05 -24.05 -1.82
C VAL A 132 8.04 -24.88 -0.55
N LEU A 133 7.07 -25.80 -0.46
CA LEU A 133 6.93 -26.77 0.61
C LEU A 133 7.11 -28.18 0.05
N PHE A 134 7.82 -29.02 0.79
CA PHE A 134 7.92 -30.45 0.53
C PHE A 134 7.28 -31.20 1.68
N GLY A 135 6.45 -32.20 1.36
CA GLY A 135 5.70 -32.92 2.37
C GLY A 135 5.01 -34.15 1.84
N HIS A 136 4.17 -34.74 2.68
CA HIS A 136 3.39 -35.92 2.33
C HIS A 136 1.90 -35.59 2.40
N ALA A 137 1.21 -35.72 1.28
CA ALA A 137 -0.23 -35.53 1.17
C ALA A 137 -0.95 -36.80 1.65
N ALA A 138 -1.72 -36.68 2.72
CA ALA A 138 -2.57 -37.73 3.27
C ALA A 138 -4.03 -37.31 3.22
N LEU A 139 -4.94 -38.27 3.07
CA LEU A 139 -6.37 -37.99 3.13
C LEU A 139 -6.75 -37.64 4.57
N VAL A 140 -7.53 -36.57 4.71
CA VAL A 140 -8.21 -36.28 5.97
C VAL A 140 -9.39 -37.26 6.09
N THR A 141 -9.34 -38.12 7.10
CA THR A 141 -10.35 -39.14 7.38
C THR A 141 -11.21 -38.80 8.59
N ASP A 142 -10.69 -38.01 9.53
CA ASP A 142 -11.45 -37.50 10.66
C ASP A 142 -12.49 -36.46 10.20
N GLU A 143 -13.73 -36.62 10.66
CA GLU A 143 -14.84 -35.76 10.24
C GLU A 143 -14.68 -34.33 10.75
N SER A 144 -14.15 -34.15 11.97
CA SER A 144 -13.95 -32.83 12.56
C SER A 144 -12.81 -32.06 11.90
N GLU A 145 -11.69 -32.73 11.58
CA GLU A 145 -10.60 -32.16 10.79
C GLU A 145 -11.08 -31.80 9.37
N LYS A 146 -11.94 -32.63 8.77
CA LYS A 146 -12.47 -32.38 7.43
C LYS A 146 -13.37 -31.13 7.39
N LEU A 147 -14.29 -30.99 8.34
CA LEU A 147 -15.16 -29.82 8.44
C LEU A 147 -14.35 -28.55 8.74
N TRP A 148 -13.41 -28.62 9.69
CA TRP A 148 -12.51 -27.52 10.01
C TRP A 148 -11.68 -27.10 8.79
N ALA A 149 -11.16 -28.05 8.01
CA ALA A 149 -10.36 -27.73 6.83
C ALA A 149 -11.22 -27.12 5.71
N LEU A 150 -12.47 -27.56 5.54
CA LEU A 150 -13.42 -26.95 4.60
C LEU A 150 -13.73 -25.50 4.99
N GLU A 151 -13.92 -25.25 6.29
CA GLU A 151 -14.09 -23.92 6.84
C GLU A 151 -12.85 -23.06 6.59
N LEU A 152 -11.65 -23.55 6.92
CA LEU A 152 -10.37 -22.88 6.68
C LEU A 152 -10.23 -22.48 5.21
N LEU A 153 -10.48 -23.40 4.28
CA LEU A 153 -10.35 -23.17 2.86
C LEU A 153 -11.39 -22.17 2.33
N THR A 154 -12.63 -22.24 2.84
CA THR A 154 -13.69 -21.30 2.49
C THR A 154 -13.36 -19.90 2.98
N ASN A 155 -12.93 -19.79 4.25
CA ASN A 155 -12.58 -18.54 4.89
C ASN A 155 -11.27 -17.94 4.35
N LYS A 156 -10.39 -18.75 3.75
CA LYS A 156 -9.23 -18.22 3.02
C LYS A 156 -9.64 -17.44 1.78
N ILE A 157 -10.70 -17.87 1.08
CA ILE A 157 -11.17 -17.14 -0.11
C ILE A 157 -11.78 -15.81 0.33
N ILE A 158 -12.69 -15.87 1.31
CA ILE A 158 -13.31 -14.69 1.90
C ILE A 158 -13.46 -14.93 3.41
N PRO A 159 -12.82 -14.11 4.28
CA PRO A 159 -12.96 -14.24 5.72
C PRO A 159 -14.41 -14.26 6.18
N GLY A 160 -14.74 -15.20 7.08
CA GLY A 160 -16.09 -15.38 7.63
C GLY A 160 -17.13 -15.92 6.65
N ARG A 161 -16.75 -16.27 5.42
CA ARG A 161 -17.69 -16.71 4.38
C ARG A 161 -18.39 -18.01 4.72
N TRP A 162 -17.75 -18.89 5.48
CA TRP A 162 -18.33 -20.16 5.91
C TRP A 162 -19.68 -19.95 6.60
N ASP A 163 -19.79 -18.99 7.52
CA ASP A 163 -21.02 -18.74 8.29
C ASP A 163 -22.08 -17.96 7.52
N GLN A 164 -21.71 -17.38 6.38
CA GLN A 164 -22.57 -16.53 5.54
C GLN A 164 -23.22 -17.29 4.38
N VAL A 165 -22.97 -18.60 4.28
CA VAL A 165 -23.56 -19.49 3.28
C VAL A 165 -24.40 -20.58 3.95
N ARG A 166 -25.12 -21.38 3.16
CA ARG A 166 -25.95 -22.46 3.69
C ARG A 166 -25.09 -23.47 4.47
N GLN A 167 -25.39 -23.61 5.75
CA GLN A 167 -24.79 -24.59 6.65
C GLN A 167 -25.81 -25.61 7.17
N PRO A 168 -25.39 -26.84 7.52
CA PRO A 168 -24.09 -27.45 7.18
C PRO A 168 -24.02 -27.85 5.70
N PRO A 169 -22.84 -28.23 5.17
CA PRO A 169 -22.76 -28.92 3.88
C PRO A 169 -23.65 -30.16 3.89
N ASN A 170 -24.32 -30.43 2.79
CA ASN A 170 -25.17 -31.60 2.67
C ASN A 170 -24.31 -32.88 2.56
N LYS A 171 -24.92 -34.05 2.79
CA LYS A 171 -24.21 -35.33 2.78
C LYS A 171 -23.52 -35.61 1.44
N PHE A 172 -24.12 -35.22 0.31
CA PHE A 172 -23.53 -35.44 -1.02
C PHE A 172 -22.29 -34.57 -1.25
N GLU A 173 -22.32 -33.31 -0.82
CA GLU A 173 -21.18 -32.39 -0.86
C GLU A 173 -20.00 -32.95 -0.06
N LEU A 174 -20.26 -33.46 1.15
CA LEU A 174 -19.23 -34.07 2.00
C LEU A 174 -18.70 -35.40 1.44
N MET A 175 -19.54 -36.20 0.78
CA MET A 175 -19.14 -37.47 0.16
C MET A 175 -18.24 -37.26 -1.07
N GLN A 176 -18.48 -36.23 -1.87
CA GLN A 176 -17.72 -36.00 -3.11
C GLN A 176 -16.44 -35.19 -2.90
N THR A 177 -16.37 -34.42 -1.82
CA THR A 177 -15.21 -33.57 -1.53
C THR A 177 -14.18 -34.33 -0.73
N GLN A 178 -12.94 -34.36 -1.21
CA GLN A 178 -11.80 -34.88 -0.46
C GLN A 178 -10.86 -33.74 -0.09
N ILE A 179 -10.49 -33.70 1.19
CA ILE A 179 -9.42 -32.84 1.67
C ILE A 179 -8.15 -33.68 1.82
N LEU A 180 -7.03 -33.15 1.36
CA LEU A 180 -5.71 -33.68 1.66
C LEU A 180 -4.98 -32.72 2.59
N ARG A 181 -4.37 -33.28 3.63
CA ARG A 181 -3.40 -32.60 4.47
C ARG A 181 -2.01 -32.98 4.00
N VAL A 182 -1.24 -31.98 3.59
CA VAL A 182 0.19 -32.10 3.32
C VAL A 182 0.93 -31.83 4.62
N ARG A 183 1.44 -32.89 5.24
CA ARG A 183 2.35 -32.78 6.38
C ARG A 183 3.67 -32.21 5.88
N VAL A 184 3.99 -30.97 6.28
CA VAL A 184 5.18 -30.28 5.77
C VAL A 184 6.45 -30.83 6.43
N THR A 185 7.35 -31.37 5.62
CA THR A 185 8.66 -31.86 6.06
C THR A 185 9.71 -30.76 6.01
N SER A 186 9.70 -29.95 4.96
CA SER A 186 10.62 -28.82 4.79
C SER A 186 10.01 -27.74 3.90
N GLY A 187 10.48 -26.52 4.05
CA GLY A 187 10.01 -25.38 3.26
C GLY A 187 11.11 -24.37 3.01
N SER A 188 10.96 -23.56 1.98
CA SER A 188 11.87 -22.44 1.68
C SER A 188 11.13 -21.33 0.95
N ALA A 189 11.51 -20.10 1.22
CA ALA A 189 11.09 -18.93 0.47
C ALA A 189 12.28 -18.33 -0.30
N LYS A 190 11.97 -17.71 -1.45
CA LYS A 190 12.92 -16.90 -2.19
C LYS A 190 12.28 -15.55 -2.51
N VAL A 191 12.90 -14.49 -1.99
CA VAL A 191 12.40 -13.12 -2.11
C VAL A 191 13.45 -12.25 -2.77
N ARG A 192 13.08 -11.58 -3.85
CA ARG A 192 13.87 -10.47 -4.42
C ARG A 192 13.08 -9.20 -4.24
N ALA A 193 13.67 -8.26 -3.51
CA ALA A 193 13.18 -6.92 -3.30
C ALA A 193 14.32 -5.93 -3.54
N GLY A 194 14.03 -4.80 -4.18
CA GLY A 194 15.00 -3.72 -4.42
C GLY A 194 15.25 -3.39 -5.90
N PRO A 195 16.15 -2.43 -6.16
CA PRO A 195 16.36 -1.82 -7.47
C PRO A 195 17.05 -2.75 -8.50
N PRO A 196 17.23 -2.27 -9.74
CA PRO A 196 18.27 -2.78 -10.63
C PRO A 196 19.64 -2.86 -9.95
N ALA A 197 20.44 -3.84 -10.37
CA ALA A 197 21.79 -4.05 -9.86
C ALA A 197 22.72 -4.26 -11.06
N ASP A 198 22.91 -3.18 -11.81
CA ASP A 198 23.69 -3.14 -13.04
C ASP A 198 25.19 -3.32 -12.81
N ASP A 199 25.86 -3.83 -13.83
CA ASP A 199 27.31 -4.00 -13.80
C ASP A 199 27.99 -2.64 -13.78
N LYS A 200 29.14 -2.56 -13.09
CA LYS A 200 29.85 -1.29 -12.89
C LYS A 200 30.27 -0.66 -14.22
N GLU A 201 30.60 -1.47 -15.22
CA GLU A 201 30.99 -1.02 -16.55
C GLU A 201 29.83 -0.31 -17.26
N ASP A 202 28.63 -0.90 -17.24
CA ASP A 202 27.40 -0.31 -17.80
C ASP A 202 27.05 1.03 -17.13
N VAL A 203 27.18 1.10 -15.80
CA VAL A 203 26.90 2.32 -15.02
C VAL A 203 27.94 3.42 -15.28
N GLN A 204 29.16 3.05 -15.66
CA GLN A 204 30.26 3.99 -15.94
C GLN A 204 30.33 4.41 -17.41
N ASP A 205 29.63 3.72 -18.31
CA ASP A 205 29.55 4.09 -19.72
C ASP A 205 28.53 5.23 -19.94
N PRO A 206 28.97 6.46 -20.31
CA PRO A 206 28.08 7.58 -20.53
C PRO A 206 27.12 7.37 -21.72
N GLY A 207 27.52 6.58 -22.71
CA GLY A 207 26.71 6.22 -23.86
C GLY A 207 25.53 5.34 -23.47
N VAL A 208 25.76 4.34 -22.61
CA VAL A 208 24.69 3.49 -22.07
C VAL A 208 23.79 4.31 -21.15
N MET A 209 24.36 5.03 -20.18
CA MET A 209 23.61 5.81 -19.19
C MET A 209 22.75 6.93 -19.79
N LYS A 210 23.15 7.49 -20.95
CA LYS A 210 22.37 8.54 -21.63
C LYS A 210 21.25 7.98 -22.52
N ASN A 211 21.38 6.75 -23.02
CA ASN A 211 20.49 6.20 -24.04
C ASN A 211 19.59 5.06 -23.54
N VAL A 212 19.89 4.48 -22.37
CA VAL A 212 19.14 3.35 -21.82
C VAL A 212 18.49 3.74 -20.51
N TRP A 213 17.16 3.63 -20.45
CA TRP A 213 16.43 3.80 -19.20
C TRP A 213 16.54 2.53 -18.34
N SER A 214 16.96 2.70 -17.09
CA SER A 214 16.93 1.65 -16.08
C SER A 214 16.03 2.04 -14.92
N GLY A 215 15.26 1.09 -14.40
CA GLY A 215 14.35 1.34 -13.31
C GLY A 215 13.52 0.13 -12.89
N TYR A 216 12.55 0.41 -12.03
CA TYR A 216 11.62 -0.57 -11.47
C TYR A 216 10.20 -0.21 -11.92
N VAL A 217 9.48 -1.18 -12.49
CA VAL A 217 8.06 -1.04 -12.84
C VAL A 217 7.25 -1.86 -11.83
N PRO A 218 6.58 -1.23 -10.86
CA PRO A 218 5.81 -1.96 -9.86
C PRO A 218 4.65 -2.74 -10.48
N LEU A 219 4.41 -3.96 -10.00
CA LEU A 219 3.24 -4.77 -10.37
C LEU A 219 2.42 -5.04 -9.12
N VAL A 220 1.20 -4.52 -9.09
CA VAL A 220 0.29 -4.64 -7.95
C VAL A 220 -0.93 -5.44 -8.37
N GLU A 221 -1.20 -6.53 -7.65
CA GLU A 221 -2.43 -7.30 -7.81
C GLU A 221 -3.59 -6.59 -7.11
N ARG A 222 -4.73 -6.49 -7.79
CA ARG A 222 -5.91 -5.77 -7.30
C ARG A 222 -7.17 -6.61 -7.44
N MET A 223 -8.03 -6.55 -6.44
CA MET A 223 -9.41 -7.02 -6.55
C MET A 223 -10.29 -5.92 -7.13
N GLY A 224 -10.97 -6.26 -8.24
CA GLY A 224 -11.99 -5.42 -8.85
C GLY A 224 -13.29 -5.39 -8.05
N GLN A 225 -14.23 -4.55 -8.48
CA GLN A 225 -15.55 -4.44 -7.85
C GLN A 225 -16.32 -5.77 -7.93
N PRO A 226 -16.98 -6.22 -6.84
CA PRO A 226 -17.78 -7.43 -6.84
C PRO A 226 -18.90 -7.35 -7.87
N ILE A 227 -19.02 -8.38 -8.71
CA ILE A 227 -20.07 -8.47 -9.72
C ILE A 227 -21.13 -9.48 -9.22
N PRO A 228 -22.39 -9.06 -9.04
CA PRO A 228 -23.44 -9.98 -8.60
C PRO A 228 -23.75 -11.03 -9.66
N SER A 229 -24.13 -12.23 -9.24
CA SER A 229 -24.64 -13.25 -10.16
C SER A 229 -26.00 -12.82 -10.73
N ALA A 230 -26.38 -13.38 -11.89
CA ALA A 230 -27.64 -13.05 -12.55
C ALA A 230 -28.91 -13.38 -11.72
N TYR A 231 -28.78 -14.24 -10.70
CA TYR A 231 -29.86 -14.66 -9.80
C TYR A 231 -29.68 -14.11 -8.38
N ASN A 232 -28.69 -13.24 -8.13
CA ASN A 232 -28.52 -12.60 -6.84
C ASN A 232 -29.71 -11.67 -6.56
N GLN A 233 -30.31 -11.82 -5.39
CA GLN A 233 -31.46 -11.00 -4.95
C GLN A 233 -31.06 -9.98 -3.87
N LEU A 234 -29.83 -10.03 -3.35
CA LEU A 234 -29.35 -9.04 -2.41
C LEU A 234 -29.09 -7.71 -3.13
N GLN A 235 -29.65 -6.63 -2.60
CA GLN A 235 -29.49 -5.29 -3.14
C GLN A 235 -28.04 -4.81 -3.01
N ASP A 236 -27.44 -5.03 -1.84
CA ASP A 236 -26.10 -4.57 -1.52
C ASP A 236 -25.12 -5.74 -1.40
N VAL A 237 -23.86 -5.48 -1.78
CA VAL A 237 -22.76 -6.41 -1.51
C VAL A 237 -22.57 -6.51 0.00
N PRO A 238 -22.48 -7.71 0.60
CA PRO A 238 -22.21 -7.86 2.03
C PRO A 238 -20.91 -7.19 2.46
N GLU A 239 -20.87 -6.64 3.67
CA GLU A 239 -19.71 -5.91 4.22
C GLU A 239 -18.41 -6.72 4.17
N HIS A 240 -18.42 -7.97 4.66
CA HIS A 240 -17.25 -8.87 4.63
C HIS A 240 -16.63 -9.08 3.24
N VAL A 241 -17.42 -8.94 2.15
CA VAL A 241 -16.93 -9.05 0.77
C VAL A 241 -16.23 -7.75 0.35
N ARG A 242 -16.77 -6.58 0.74
CA ARG A 242 -16.11 -5.29 0.52
C ARG A 242 -14.84 -5.17 1.36
N ASP A 243 -14.89 -5.56 2.63
CA ASP A 243 -13.74 -5.51 3.54
C ASP A 243 -12.58 -6.36 3.04
N LEU A 244 -12.87 -7.54 2.48
CA LEU A 244 -11.85 -8.34 1.82
C LEU A 244 -11.22 -7.59 0.65
N GLN A 245 -12.04 -7.00 -0.22
CA GLN A 245 -11.55 -6.28 -1.40
C GLN A 245 -10.65 -5.11 -0.98
N GLU A 246 -11.11 -4.29 -0.03
CA GLU A 246 -10.40 -3.14 0.50
C GLU A 246 -9.11 -3.58 1.20
N GLY A 247 -9.20 -4.50 2.17
CA GLY A 247 -8.04 -5.01 2.90
C GLY A 247 -7.01 -5.70 1.99
N PHE A 248 -7.45 -6.49 1.01
CA PHE A 248 -6.54 -7.10 0.04
C PHE A 248 -5.79 -6.02 -0.74
N ASN A 249 -6.51 -4.99 -1.22
CA ASN A 249 -5.93 -3.91 -1.99
C ASN A 249 -4.98 -3.05 -1.15
N GLU A 250 -5.36 -2.71 0.09
CA GLU A 250 -4.53 -1.92 1.02
C GLU A 250 -3.24 -2.64 1.41
N GLU A 251 -3.29 -3.95 1.65
CA GLU A 251 -2.09 -4.75 1.92
C GLU A 251 -1.17 -4.82 0.68
N ALA A 252 -1.75 -4.95 -0.51
CA ALA A 252 -0.99 -4.97 -1.76
C ALA A 252 -0.24 -3.64 -1.97
N ASP A 253 -0.91 -2.51 -1.68
CA ASP A 253 -0.30 -1.18 -1.72
C ASP A 253 0.77 -1.00 -0.68
N ALA A 254 0.47 -1.33 0.58
CA ALA A 254 1.43 -1.17 1.66
C ALA A 254 2.71 -1.99 1.42
N TYR A 255 2.59 -3.17 0.82
CA TYR A 255 3.75 -3.95 0.41
C TYR A 255 4.48 -3.32 -0.79
N ASN A 256 3.75 -2.88 -1.82
CA ASN A 256 4.35 -2.25 -2.99
C ASN A 256 5.07 -0.93 -2.65
N ASP A 257 4.48 -0.09 -1.81
CA ASP A 257 5.08 1.16 -1.33
C ASP A 257 6.40 0.91 -0.63
N LYS A 258 6.51 -0.16 0.17
CA LYS A 258 7.77 -0.57 0.78
C LYS A 258 8.81 -0.92 -0.28
N LEU A 259 8.43 -1.63 -1.33
CA LEU A 259 9.34 -1.98 -2.43
C LEU A 259 9.75 -0.77 -3.26
N VAL A 260 8.81 0.13 -3.58
CA VAL A 260 9.09 1.38 -4.28
C VAL A 260 10.08 2.21 -3.47
N LYS A 261 9.84 2.38 -2.16
CA LYS A 261 10.78 3.07 -1.25
C LYS A 261 12.16 2.41 -1.22
N GLN A 262 12.25 1.08 -1.29
CA GLN A 262 13.52 0.37 -1.39
C GLN A 262 14.20 0.49 -2.76
N ALA A 263 13.43 0.64 -3.83
CA ALA A 263 13.94 0.84 -5.18
C ALA A 263 14.43 2.28 -5.40
N HIS A 264 13.85 3.26 -4.72
CA HIS A 264 14.38 4.63 -4.68
C HIS A 264 15.71 4.68 -3.89
N ARG A 265 16.63 5.56 -4.32
CA ARG A 265 17.95 5.73 -3.68
C ARG A 265 17.80 6.03 -2.19
N LYS A 266 18.67 5.43 -1.38
CA LYS A 266 18.81 5.63 0.08
C LYS A 266 18.87 7.10 0.51
N ASP A 267 19.36 7.99 -0.37
CA ASP A 267 19.59 9.41 -0.10
C ASP A 267 18.73 10.37 -0.96
N SER A 268 17.66 9.86 -1.61
CA SER A 268 16.80 10.67 -2.48
C SER A 268 15.38 10.72 -1.90
N TYR A 269 15.04 11.84 -1.28
CA TYR A 269 13.70 12.11 -0.78
C TYR A 269 12.93 12.92 -1.85
N VAL A 270 11.75 12.43 -2.25
CA VAL A 270 10.78 13.23 -2.99
C VAL A 270 9.78 13.77 -1.98
N GLY A 271 9.87 15.07 -1.70
CA GLY A 271 8.80 15.82 -1.05
C GLY A 271 7.86 16.34 -2.13
N LEU A 272 6.58 15.96 -2.08
CA LEU A 272 5.56 16.58 -2.92
C LEU A 272 5.06 17.83 -2.20
N CYS A 273 5.50 19.01 -2.65
CA CYS A 273 4.90 20.27 -2.25
C CYS A 273 3.66 20.50 -3.12
N TRP A 274 2.47 20.27 -2.57
CA TRP A 274 1.21 20.61 -3.23
C TRP A 274 0.83 22.05 -2.86
N LEU A 275 1.26 23.01 -3.69
CA LEU A 275 0.80 24.40 -3.62
C LEU A 275 -0.47 24.52 -4.46
N ASN A 276 -1.62 24.67 -3.81
CA ASN A 276 -2.78 25.18 -4.52
C ASN A 276 -2.62 26.71 -4.58
N ALA A 277 -2.14 27.22 -5.71
CA ALA A 277 -2.16 28.65 -5.98
C ALA A 277 -3.58 29.01 -6.44
N ALA A 278 -4.33 29.75 -5.62
CA ALA A 278 -5.18 30.77 -6.24
C ALA A 278 -4.22 31.77 -6.92
N GLU A 279 -4.51 32.13 -8.16
CA GLU A 279 -3.57 32.57 -9.20
C GLU A 279 -2.53 33.65 -8.79
N THR A 280 -1.30 33.52 -9.30
CA THR A 280 -0.24 34.54 -9.16
C THR A 280 -0.14 35.36 -10.46
N TRP A 281 -0.38 36.67 -10.37
CA TRP A 281 -0.10 37.60 -11.47
C TRP A 281 1.29 38.21 -11.33
N ILE A 282 2.10 38.13 -12.39
CA ILE A 282 3.47 38.65 -12.42
C ILE A 282 3.54 39.71 -13.51
N ASP A 283 3.71 40.98 -13.11
CA ASP A 283 4.06 42.05 -14.05
C ASP A 283 5.57 42.19 -14.16
N ILE A 284 6.05 42.21 -15.39
CA ILE A 284 7.46 42.42 -15.69
C ILE A 284 7.58 43.63 -16.60
N THR A 285 7.91 44.77 -16.00
CA THR A 285 8.22 45.98 -16.75
C THR A 285 9.72 46.11 -16.92
N LYS A 286 10.15 46.13 -18.19
CA LYS A 286 11.55 46.37 -18.56
C LYS A 286 11.71 47.81 -19.00
N THR A 287 12.53 48.58 -18.30
CA THR A 287 12.93 49.92 -18.73
C THR A 287 14.35 49.87 -19.24
N LYS A 288 14.53 50.37 -20.47
CA LYS A 288 15.80 50.33 -21.19
C LYS A 288 16.28 51.75 -21.42
N THR A 289 17.46 52.09 -20.91
CA THR A 289 18.19 53.29 -21.34
C THR A 289 19.36 52.87 -22.23
N LYS A 290 20.02 53.82 -22.90
CA LYS A 290 21.10 53.51 -23.88
C LYS A 290 22.25 52.69 -23.30
N THR A 291 22.43 52.66 -21.98
CA THR A 291 23.57 51.99 -21.32
C THR A 291 23.15 50.97 -20.26
N ASP A 292 21.87 50.84 -19.90
CA ASP A 292 21.45 49.85 -18.90
C ASP A 292 20.00 49.37 -19.05
N THR A 293 19.74 48.13 -18.63
CA THR A 293 18.39 47.52 -18.65
C THR A 293 17.98 47.13 -17.24
N ASN A 294 17.06 47.87 -16.65
CA ASN A 294 16.49 47.56 -15.35
C ASN A 294 15.20 46.74 -15.51
N THR A 295 15.11 45.65 -14.77
CA THR A 295 13.91 44.81 -14.69
C THR A 295 13.29 45.01 -13.31
N ASN A 296 12.10 45.59 -13.28
CA ASN A 296 11.31 45.71 -12.05
C ASN A 296 10.20 44.67 -12.08
N THR A 297 10.02 43.99 -10.96
CA THR A 297 8.97 42.98 -10.79
C THR A 297 8.06 43.37 -9.64
N ARG A 298 6.75 43.23 -9.82
CA ARG A 298 5.75 43.40 -8.77
C ARG A 298 4.94 42.12 -8.64
N TRP A 299 4.63 41.77 -7.40
CA TRP A 299 4.03 40.50 -7.01
C TRP A 299 2.78 40.80 -6.19
N ILE A 300 1.65 40.19 -6.56
CA ILE A 300 0.37 40.29 -5.84
C ILE A 300 -0.25 38.87 -5.80
N SER A 301 -0.92 38.51 -4.70
CA SER A 301 -1.60 37.21 -4.51
C SER A 301 -2.88 37.39 -3.68
N GLU A 302 -3.94 36.63 -4.00
CA GLU A 302 -5.26 36.66 -3.33
C GLU A 302 -5.91 35.25 -3.32
N ALA A 303 -6.85 34.96 -2.40
CA ALA A 303 -7.57 33.67 -2.32
C ALA A 303 -9.09 33.73 -1.98
N GLY A 304 -9.93 33.05 -2.79
CA GLY A 304 -11.33 32.59 -2.53
C GLY A 304 -12.32 32.86 -3.69
N HIS A 305 -13.31 32.04 -4.15
CA HIS A 305 -14.10 30.87 -3.66
C HIS A 305 -14.93 30.22 -4.85
N PRO A 306 -15.85 29.21 -4.70
CA PRO A 306 -15.65 27.75 -4.66
C PRO A 306 -16.33 26.93 -5.82
N ARG A 307 -15.89 25.67 -6.04
CA ARG A 307 -16.79 24.50 -6.24
C ARG A 307 -16.02 23.16 -6.25
N ARG A 308 -16.46 22.23 -5.38
CA ARG A 308 -16.20 20.77 -5.32
C ARG A 308 -14.83 20.29 -4.79
N LEU A 309 -14.62 20.38 -3.47
CA LEU A 309 -14.12 19.29 -2.60
C LEU A 309 -14.22 19.72 -1.11
N ASP A 310 -15.39 19.61 -0.49
CA ASP A 310 -15.54 19.95 0.93
C ASP A 310 -15.18 18.76 1.82
N LEU A 311 -13.88 18.62 2.13
CA LEU A 311 -13.46 18.02 3.39
C LEU A 311 -12.82 19.14 4.21
N PRO A 312 -13.54 19.76 5.17
CA PRO A 312 -12.94 20.78 6.00
C PRO A 312 -11.81 20.13 6.80
N VAL A 313 -10.57 20.42 6.42
CA VAL A 313 -9.34 20.00 7.12
C VAL A 313 -9.35 20.46 8.58
N THR A 314 -10.13 21.51 8.85
CA THR A 314 -10.40 22.10 10.17
C THR A 314 -11.34 21.26 11.04
N SER A 315 -11.76 20.07 10.58
CA SER A 315 -12.63 19.14 11.31
C SER A 315 -11.90 17.81 11.58
N PRO A 316 -12.31 17.05 12.63
CA PRO A 316 -11.81 15.70 12.87
C PRO A 316 -11.99 14.80 11.65
N GLN A 317 -13.09 14.96 10.92
CA GLN A 317 -13.42 14.18 9.72
C GLN A 317 -12.45 14.45 8.57
N GLY A 318 -11.98 15.69 8.41
CA GLY A 318 -10.93 16.03 7.44
C GLY A 318 -9.57 15.44 7.83
N CYS A 319 -9.21 15.51 9.11
CA CYS A 319 -7.96 14.92 9.60
C CYS A 319 -7.95 13.39 9.47
N HIS A 320 -9.03 12.74 9.86
CA HIS A 320 -9.24 11.30 9.66
C HIS A 320 -9.30 10.93 8.18
N GLY A 321 -9.86 11.79 7.31
CA GLY A 321 -9.86 11.57 5.87
C GLY A 321 -8.44 11.49 5.30
N MET A 322 -7.54 12.37 5.73
CA MET A 322 -6.14 12.33 5.34
C MET A 322 -5.42 11.07 5.85
N ASP A 323 -5.67 10.66 7.10
CA ASP A 323 -5.08 9.41 7.63
C ASP A 323 -5.62 8.18 6.91
N ARG A 324 -6.94 8.14 6.66
CA ARG A 324 -7.61 7.06 5.92
C ARG A 324 -7.08 6.93 4.50
N LEU A 325 -6.82 8.05 3.84
CA LEU A 325 -6.26 8.10 2.48
C LEU A 325 -4.72 8.04 2.47
N LYS A 326 -4.08 7.88 3.64
CA LYS A 326 -2.62 7.88 3.83
C LYS A 326 -1.90 9.05 3.18
N ILE A 327 -2.53 10.23 3.19
CA ILE A 327 -1.93 11.46 2.70
C ILE A 327 -1.00 11.99 3.81
N PRO A 328 0.34 11.95 3.63
CA PRO A 328 1.26 12.47 4.64
C PRO A 328 1.10 13.99 4.75
N CYS A 329 0.86 14.49 5.97
CA CYS A 329 0.66 15.90 6.24
C CYS A 329 1.33 16.29 7.57
N ASP A 330 2.48 16.96 7.49
CA ASP A 330 3.26 17.37 8.66
C ASP A 330 2.83 18.74 9.20
N ALA A 331 2.38 19.63 8.31
CA ALA A 331 1.97 20.98 8.64
C ALA A 331 0.81 21.44 7.75
N ILE A 332 -0.14 22.16 8.35
CA ILE A 332 -1.24 22.85 7.68
C ILE A 332 -1.02 24.35 7.84
N TRP A 333 -1.08 25.07 6.74
CA TRP A 333 -0.99 26.53 6.72
C TRP A 333 -2.42 27.07 6.69
N LEU A 334 -2.73 27.97 7.62
CA LEU A 334 -4.03 28.60 7.71
C LEU A 334 -3.88 30.11 7.54
N ASP A 335 -4.58 30.62 6.54
CA ASP A 335 -4.59 32.01 6.13
C ASP A 335 -5.75 32.73 6.82
N ILE A 336 -5.48 33.62 7.78
CA ILE A 336 -6.52 34.31 8.58
C ILE A 336 -6.11 35.74 8.95
N GLU A 337 -7.08 36.66 8.92
CA GLU A 337 -7.02 37.99 9.54
C GLU A 337 -7.15 37.99 11.09
N TYR A 338 -6.74 39.10 11.73
CA TYR A 338 -6.77 39.40 13.18
C TYR A 338 -8.18 39.55 13.81
N LEU A 339 -9.14 38.68 13.51
CA LEU A 339 -10.43 38.73 14.19
C LEU A 339 -10.33 38.07 15.57
N ILE A 340 -10.39 38.92 16.61
CA ILE A 340 -10.27 38.59 18.05
C ILE A 340 -11.29 37.54 18.54
N ASP A 341 -12.32 37.23 17.75
CA ASP A 341 -13.48 36.45 18.19
C ASP A 341 -13.65 35.05 17.54
N LYS A 342 -12.60 34.45 16.95
CA LYS A 342 -12.71 33.07 16.39
C LYS A 342 -11.87 32.01 17.11
N GLU A 343 -12.47 30.83 17.28
CA GLU A 343 -11.97 29.67 18.04
C GLU A 343 -10.81 28.89 17.37
N TRP A 344 -9.73 29.55 16.94
CA TRP A 344 -8.57 28.87 16.31
C TRP A 344 -7.76 28.00 17.28
N PHE A 345 -7.86 28.28 18.59
CA PHE A 345 -7.29 27.43 19.65
C PHE A 345 -7.80 25.99 19.60
N THR A 346 -9.04 25.79 19.17
CA THR A 346 -9.67 24.47 19.06
C THR A 346 -9.05 23.66 17.91
N MET A 347 -8.73 24.33 16.79
CA MET A 347 -8.10 23.70 15.63
C MET A 347 -6.64 23.30 15.90
N ARG A 348 -5.89 24.16 16.60
CA ARG A 348 -4.52 23.81 17.01
C ARG A 348 -4.49 22.56 17.89
N LYS A 349 -5.38 22.48 18.88
CA LYS A 349 -5.54 21.29 19.75
C LYS A 349 -5.92 20.04 18.94
N LEU A 350 -6.80 20.20 17.95
CA LEU A 350 -7.19 19.10 17.06
C LEU A 350 -5.98 18.58 16.27
N LEU A 351 -5.23 19.47 15.61
CA LEU A 351 -4.07 19.10 14.81
C LEU A 351 -2.94 18.48 15.65
N ASP A 352 -2.69 19.01 16.84
CA ASP A 352 -1.74 18.44 17.80
C ASP A 352 -2.11 16.99 18.17
N ALA A 353 -3.41 16.67 18.30
CA ALA A 353 -3.87 15.30 18.59
C ALA A 353 -3.58 14.30 17.45
N PHE A 354 -3.45 14.78 16.21
CA PHE A 354 -3.03 13.98 15.05
C PHE A 354 -1.53 14.10 14.75
N GLY A 355 -0.75 14.77 15.62
CA GLY A 355 0.69 14.98 15.44
C GLY A 355 1.06 15.95 14.32
N ARG A 356 0.13 16.82 13.89
CA ARG A 356 0.31 17.76 12.78
C ARG A 356 0.49 19.19 13.27
N LYS A 357 1.33 19.97 12.59
CA LYS A 357 1.61 21.37 12.97
C LYS A 357 0.62 22.33 12.31
N LEU A 358 0.22 23.37 13.01
CA LEU A 358 -0.48 24.53 12.44
C LEU A 358 0.50 25.67 12.23
N ILE A 359 0.55 26.20 11.02
CA ILE A 359 1.27 27.42 10.65
C ILE A 359 0.21 28.46 10.32
N ILE A 360 0.25 29.61 10.99
CA ILE A 360 -0.70 30.70 10.76
C ILE A 360 -0.01 31.72 9.86
N ILE A 361 -0.64 32.04 8.74
CA ILE A 361 -0.27 33.18 7.90
C ILE A 361 -1.02 34.38 8.46
N ILE A 362 -0.27 35.44 8.72
CA ILE A 362 -0.81 36.71 9.19
C ILE A 362 -0.78 37.66 8.00
N ASP A 363 -1.96 38.03 7.53
CA ASP A 363 -2.07 39.04 6.49
C ASP A 363 -1.69 40.43 7.03
N PRO A 364 -0.93 41.23 6.25
CA PRO A 364 -0.55 42.60 6.63
C PRO A 364 -1.69 43.60 6.39
N ASN A 365 -2.90 43.12 6.09
CA ASN A 365 -4.05 43.93 5.74
C ASN A 365 -5.10 43.92 6.85
N PHE A 366 -5.85 45.01 6.95
CA PHE A 366 -6.82 45.24 8.01
C PHE A 366 -8.15 45.69 7.43
N ASN A 367 -9.19 44.92 7.74
CA ASN A 367 -10.54 45.18 7.32
C ASN A 367 -11.09 46.51 7.87
N ASN A 368 -11.72 47.28 6.99
CA ASN A 368 -12.29 48.60 7.23
C ASN A 368 -13.62 48.59 8.02
N THR A 369 -14.23 47.43 8.28
CA THR A 369 -15.64 47.37 8.74
C THR A 369 -15.90 47.52 10.25
N ASN A 370 -14.90 47.57 11.14
CA ASN A 370 -15.13 47.57 12.59
C ASN A 370 -14.30 48.56 13.44
N GLY A 371 -13.75 49.63 12.84
CA GLY A 371 -12.94 50.62 13.58
C GLY A 371 -11.53 50.13 13.98
N SER A 372 -11.14 48.94 13.52
CA SER A 372 -9.80 48.33 13.68
C SER A 372 -8.67 49.15 13.00
N ASN A 373 -9.01 50.06 12.08
CA ASN A 373 -8.06 50.88 11.33
C ASN A 373 -7.71 52.22 11.98
N ILE A 374 -8.24 52.53 13.17
CA ILE A 374 -8.02 53.81 13.86
C ILE A 374 -6.52 54.05 14.14
N VAL A 375 -5.78 53.01 14.53
CA VAL A 375 -4.34 53.13 14.85
C VAL A 375 -3.51 53.39 13.59
N LEU A 376 -3.78 52.65 12.50
CA LEU A 376 -3.07 52.78 11.23
C LEU A 376 -3.25 54.16 10.61
N MET A 377 -4.49 54.66 10.61
CA MET A 377 -4.83 55.98 10.08
C MET A 377 -4.27 57.11 10.96
N SER A 378 -4.20 56.92 12.28
CA SER A 378 -3.68 57.93 13.20
C SER A 378 -2.16 58.10 13.15
N ASN A 379 -1.44 57.04 12.76
CA ASN A 379 0.03 57.02 12.71
C ASN A 379 0.61 57.20 11.30
N ASP A 380 -0.24 57.37 10.27
CA ASP A 380 0.17 57.53 8.87
C ASP A 380 1.08 56.40 8.35
N ILE A 381 0.71 55.17 8.67
CA ILE A 381 1.47 53.95 8.33
C ILE A 381 0.74 53.06 7.30
N THR A 382 -0.20 53.62 6.55
CA THR A 382 -0.91 52.89 5.48
C THR A 382 -0.21 53.07 4.13
N ILE A 383 -0.33 52.07 3.26
CA ILE A 383 0.10 52.20 1.87
C ILE A 383 -0.70 53.32 1.20
N ARG A 384 0.00 54.20 0.46
CA ARG A 384 -0.59 55.30 -0.30
C ARG A 384 -0.58 55.04 -1.81
N THR A 385 -1.57 55.60 -2.48
CA THR A 385 -1.69 55.60 -3.95
C THR A 385 -0.75 56.65 -4.56
N LYS A 386 -0.64 56.67 -5.90
CA LYS A 386 0.17 57.68 -6.61
C LYS A 386 -0.33 59.12 -6.42
N ASP A 387 -1.61 59.27 -6.05
CA ASP A 387 -2.28 60.56 -5.86
C ASP A 387 -2.31 60.95 -4.38
N ASP A 388 -1.54 60.22 -3.55
CA ASP A 388 -1.36 60.39 -2.10
C ASP A 388 -2.58 60.04 -1.24
N ASP A 389 -3.61 59.41 -1.82
CA ASP A 389 -4.75 58.85 -1.07
C ASP A 389 -4.39 57.49 -0.42
N ILE A 390 -5.09 57.10 0.66
CA ILE A 390 -4.94 55.77 1.27
C ILE A 390 -5.33 54.69 0.26
N PHE A 391 -4.47 53.68 0.08
CA PHE A 391 -4.77 52.53 -0.75
C PHE A 391 -5.85 51.66 -0.10
N GLU A 392 -6.97 51.52 -0.79
CA GLU A 392 -8.08 50.63 -0.43
C GLU A 392 -8.31 49.64 -1.56
N ASP A 393 -8.41 48.37 -1.21
CA ASP A 393 -8.75 47.28 -2.12
C ASP A 393 -9.52 46.20 -1.35
N HIS A 394 -10.06 45.22 -2.06
CA HIS A 394 -10.93 44.20 -1.48
C HIS A 394 -10.14 42.93 -1.16
N CYS A 395 -10.20 42.47 0.10
CA CYS A 395 -9.71 41.15 0.53
C CYS A 395 -10.80 40.46 1.35
N TRP A 396 -10.78 39.14 1.55
CA TRP A 396 -11.83 38.52 2.37
C TRP A 396 -11.66 38.94 3.84
N PRO A 397 -12.67 39.53 4.52
CA PRO A 397 -14.10 39.54 4.18
C PRO A 397 -14.68 40.88 3.66
N GLY A 398 -13.87 41.89 3.30
CA GLY A 398 -14.36 43.17 2.76
C GLY A 398 -13.28 44.15 2.29
N ALA A 399 -13.62 45.44 2.25
CA ALA A 399 -12.64 46.50 1.96
C ALA A 399 -11.56 46.56 3.05
N SER A 400 -10.29 46.60 2.66
CA SER A 400 -9.14 46.54 3.57
C SER A 400 -8.11 47.63 3.25
N HIS A 401 -7.27 47.93 4.25
CA HIS A 401 -6.06 48.75 4.09
C HIS A 401 -4.82 47.95 4.45
N TRP A 402 -3.69 48.28 3.84
CA TRP A 402 -2.41 47.60 4.08
C TRP A 402 -1.46 48.51 4.84
N ILE A 403 -0.67 47.90 5.74
CA ILE A 403 0.45 48.59 6.38
C ILE A 403 1.55 48.84 5.36
N ASP A 404 2.09 50.05 5.34
CA ASP A 404 3.33 50.34 4.64
C ASP A 404 4.51 49.81 5.46
N CYS A 405 4.92 48.58 5.17
CA CYS A 405 6.06 47.93 5.82
C CYS A 405 7.41 48.62 5.50
N PHE A 406 7.45 49.60 4.60
CA PHE A 406 8.64 50.41 4.33
C PHE A 406 8.66 51.71 5.14
N ASN A 407 7.54 52.11 5.76
CA ASN A 407 7.52 53.20 6.71
C ASN A 407 8.18 52.72 8.02
N PRO A 408 9.28 53.34 8.48
CA PRO A 408 9.96 52.94 9.71
C PRO A 408 9.07 52.97 10.95
N ALA A 409 8.02 53.81 10.95
CA ALA A 409 7.05 53.90 12.05
C ALA A 409 6.12 52.68 12.14
N SER A 410 6.11 51.79 11.15
CA SER A 410 5.31 50.56 11.13
C SER A 410 5.95 49.39 11.89
N ILE A 411 7.19 49.55 12.36
CA ILE A 411 7.99 48.49 13.00
C ILE A 411 7.86 48.53 14.54
N ASP A 412 7.61 49.72 15.10
CA ASP A 412 7.41 49.98 16.53
C ASP A 412 5.93 49.88 16.92
#